data_AF-A0A7Y7DM02-F1
#
_entry.id   AF-A0A7Y7DM02-F1
#
_cell.length_a   1.000
_cell.length_b   1.000
_cell.length_c   1.000
_cell.angle_alpha   90.00
_cell.angle_beta   90.00
_cell.angle_gamma   90.00
#
_symmetry.space_group_name_H-M   'P 1'
#
loop_
_entity.id
_entity.type
_entity.pdbx_description
1 polymer ?
#
loop_
_entity_poly.entity_id
_entity_poly.type
_entity_poly.pdbx_seq_one_letter_code
_entity_poly.pdbx_strand_id
1 'polypeptide(L)'
;MSSTSKYNPEVAFKEHILSGKPLSMLEAVVLYGVSNGYAATGRLRKDGFVITAERIPLARAYARLKQYMPIEPPKDLPTKEVGITQWRLER
;
A
#
# COMPACT_ATOMS: atom_id res chain seq x y z
N MET A 1 -3.64 21.18 26.57
CA MET A 1 -4.14 21.22 25.17
C MET A 1 -3.47 20.08 24.42
N SER A 2 -4.23 19.05 24.05
CA SER A 2 -3.68 17.92 23.27
C SER A 2 -3.26 18.43 21.89
N SER A 3 -1.97 18.35 21.58
CA SER A 3 -1.46 18.56 20.23
C SER A 3 -1.94 17.41 19.36
N THR A 4 -3.00 17.62 18.59
CA THR A 4 -3.41 16.67 17.55
C THR A 4 -2.28 16.59 16.52
N SER A 5 -1.52 15.51 16.52
CA SER A 5 -0.51 15.24 15.50
C SER A 5 -1.19 15.30 14.13
N LYS A 6 -0.67 16.12 13.22
CA LYS A 6 -1.22 16.26 11.87
C LYS A 6 -1.01 14.96 11.11
N TYR A 7 -2.07 14.44 10.47
CA TYR A 7 -1.99 13.22 9.67
C TYR A 7 -0.91 13.32 8.59
N ASN A 8 -0.10 12.26 8.44
CA ASN A 8 0.93 12.15 7.42
C ASN A 8 0.83 10.78 6.70
N PRO A 9 0.44 10.77 5.41
CA PRO A 9 0.37 9.56 4.59
C PRO A 9 1.66 8.72 4.58
N GLU A 10 2.82 9.38 4.58
CA GLU A 10 4.11 8.69 4.50
C GLU A 10 4.44 7.94 5.79
N VAL A 11 4.02 8.48 6.93
CA VAL A 11 4.14 7.81 8.24
C VAL A 11 3.23 6.58 8.28
N ALA A 12 1.98 6.72 7.86
CA ALA A 12 1.05 5.59 7.78
C ALA A 12 1.56 4.47 6.85
N PHE A 13 2.11 4.83 5.69
CA PHE A 13 2.76 3.89 4.78
C PHE A 13 3.91 3.13 5.45
N LYS A 14 4.80 3.86 6.14
CA LYS A 14 5.94 3.30 6.87
C LYS A 14 5.48 2.33 7.94
N GLU A 15 4.55 2.74 8.81
CA GLU A 15 4.02 1.91 9.88
C GLU A 15 3.39 0.61 9.36
N HIS A 16 2.59 0.69 8.28
CA HIS A 16 1.97 -0.50 7.67
C HIS A 16 3.01 -1.49 7.12
N ILE A 17 4.00 -1.00 6.36
CA ILE A 17 5.06 -1.87 5.80
C ILE A 17 5.92 -2.49 6.91
N LEU A 18 6.28 -1.69 7.93
CA LEU A 18 7.08 -2.16 9.06
C LEU A 18 6.31 -3.14 9.96
N SER A 19 4.98 -3.14 9.93
CA SER A 19 4.16 -4.18 10.57
C SER A 19 4.25 -5.54 9.85
N GLY A 20 5.07 -5.66 8.80
CA GLY A 20 5.25 -6.89 8.01
C GLY A 20 4.09 -7.19 7.05
N LYS A 21 3.16 -6.26 6.87
CA LYS A 21 2.05 -6.42 5.93
C LYS A 21 2.45 -5.84 4.56
N PRO A 22 2.24 -6.58 3.46
CA PRO A 22 2.46 -6.01 2.14
C PRO A 22 1.45 -4.90 1.86
N LEU A 23 1.83 -3.96 0.99
CA LEU A 23 0.96 -2.86 0.56
C LEU A 23 1.18 -2.58 -0.92
N SER A 24 0.10 -2.58 -1.70
CA SER A 24 0.12 -2.12 -3.09
C SER A 24 -0.04 -0.61 -3.20
N MET A 25 0.31 -0.06 -4.37
CA MET A 25 0.06 1.36 -4.65
C MET A 25 -1.43 1.71 -4.55
N LEU A 26 -2.32 0.82 -5.04
CA LEU A 26 -3.77 1.02 -4.93
C LEU A 26 -4.20 1.11 -3.46
N GLU A 27 -3.73 0.18 -2.63
CA GLU A 27 -4.04 0.17 -1.20
C GLU A 27 -3.47 1.39 -0.48
N ALA A 28 -2.25 1.81 -0.82
CA ALA A 28 -1.61 2.97 -0.23
C ALA A 28 -2.38 4.28 -0.50
N VAL A 29 -2.89 4.44 -1.73
CA VAL A 29 -3.74 5.59 -2.08
C VAL A 29 -5.08 5.51 -1.36
N VAL A 30 -5.75 4.36 -1.45
CA VAL A 30 -7.13 4.20 -0.97
C VAL A 30 -7.22 4.25 0.56
N LEU A 31 -6.28 3.63 1.28
CA LEU A 31 -6.29 3.59 2.74
C LEU A 31 -5.64 4.82 3.38
N TYR A 32 -4.61 5.38 2.76
CA TYR A 32 -3.71 6.34 3.41
C TYR A 32 -3.48 7.63 2.62
N GLY A 33 -4.04 7.79 1.42
CA GLY A 33 -3.80 8.98 0.60
C GLY A 33 -2.35 9.16 0.15
N VAL A 34 -1.58 8.07 0.07
CA VAL A 34 -0.17 8.11 -0.36
C VAL A 34 -0.11 8.34 -1.87
N SER A 35 0.32 9.54 -2.29
CA SER A 35 0.38 9.92 -3.69
C SER A 35 1.51 9.26 -4.48
N ASN A 36 2.60 8.87 -3.81
CA ASN A 36 3.76 8.25 -4.45
C ASN A 36 4.40 7.17 -3.57
N GLY A 37 3.97 5.92 -3.75
CA GLY A 37 4.53 4.78 -3.03
C GLY A 37 5.99 4.47 -3.39
N TYR A 38 6.46 4.81 -4.59
CA TYR A 38 7.88 4.65 -4.96
C TYR A 38 8.79 5.59 -4.17
N ALA A 39 8.37 6.85 -3.96
CA ALA A 39 9.09 7.77 -3.09
C ALA A 39 9.06 7.31 -1.63
N ALA A 40 7.91 6.84 -1.15
CA ALA A 40 7.77 6.31 0.21
C ALA A 40 8.69 5.10 0.46
N THR A 41 8.72 4.14 -0.46
CA THR A 41 9.63 2.99 -0.38
C THR A 41 11.09 3.38 -0.56
N GLY A 42 11.40 4.36 -1.41
CA GLY A 42 12.75 4.90 -1.56
C GLY A 42 13.29 5.49 -0.26
N ARG A 43 12.45 6.19 0.52
CA ARG A 43 12.81 6.68 1.86
C ARG A 43 13.04 5.55 2.86
N LEU A 44 12.18 4.52 2.87
CA LEU A 44 12.39 3.34 3.72
C LEU A 44 13.72 2.65 3.42
N ARG A 45 14.09 2.53 2.13
CA ARG A 45 15.39 1.98 1.75
C ARG A 45 16.57 2.84 2.23
N LYS A 46 16.44 4.18 2.17
CA LYS A 46 17.43 5.11 2.73
C LYS A 46 17.55 5.01 4.25
N ASP A 47 16.46 4.71 4.94
CA ASP A 47 16.41 4.44 6.38
C ASP A 47 17.02 3.07 6.75
N GLY A 48 17.52 2.29 5.79
CA GLY A 48 18.17 1.00 6.01
C GLY A 48 17.25 -0.22 5.93
N PHE A 49 15.97 -0.05 5.58
CA PHE A 49 15.05 -1.18 5.42
C PHE A 49 15.17 -1.83 4.05
N VAL A 50 15.16 -3.16 4.02
CA VAL A 50 15.14 -3.92 2.78
C VAL A 50 13.68 -4.11 2.34
N ILE A 51 13.28 -3.39 1.28
CA ILE A 51 11.92 -3.41 0.74
C ILE A 51 11.92 -4.04 -0.65
N THR A 52 11.24 -5.17 -0.80
CA THR A 52 11.05 -5.85 -2.09
C THR A 52 9.77 -5.41 -2.76
N ALA A 53 9.78 -5.46 -4.09
CA ALA A 53 8.61 -5.22 -4.91
C ALA A 53 8.21 -6.52 -5.60
N GLU A 54 6.93 -6.87 -5.54
CA GLU A 54 6.37 -7.99 -6.30
C GLU A 54 5.16 -7.53 -7.13
N ARG A 55 4.95 -8.18 -8.26
CA ARG A 55 3.79 -7.99 -9.12
C ARG A 55 2.69 -8.95 -8.68
N ILE A 56 1.52 -8.40 -8.36
CA ILE A 56 0.36 -9.18 -7.93
C ILE A 56 -0.86 -8.90 -8.81
N PRO A 57 -1.79 -9.85 -8.99
CA PRO A 57 -3.08 -9.55 -9.59
C PRO A 57 -3.82 -8.46 -8.81
N LEU A 58 -4.49 -7.56 -9.52
CA LEU A 58 -5.34 -6.50 -8.96
C LEU A 58 -6.43 -7.08 -8.05
N ALA A 59 -6.98 -8.24 -8.40
CA ALA A 59 -7.94 -8.97 -7.58
C ALA A 59 -7.43 -9.23 -6.15
N ARG A 60 -6.11 -9.46 -5.97
CA ARG A 60 -5.52 -9.68 -4.63
C ARG A 60 -5.57 -8.43 -3.78
N ALA A 61 -5.33 -7.25 -4.36
CA ALA A 61 -5.44 -5.99 -3.64
C ALA A 61 -6.91 -5.62 -3.36
N TYR A 62 -7.83 -5.87 -4.29
CA TYR A 62 -9.26 -5.68 -4.04
C TYR A 62 -9.78 -6.56 -2.90
N ALA A 63 -9.36 -7.82 -2.84
CA ALA A 63 -9.73 -8.72 -1.75
C ALA A 63 -9.28 -8.18 -0.38
N ARG A 64 -8.09 -7.56 -0.31
CA ARG A 64 -7.61 -6.91 0.93
C ARG A 64 -8.36 -5.62 1.24
N LEU A 65 -8.60 -4.77 0.24
CA LEU A 65 -9.38 -3.53 0.42
C LEU A 65 -10.82 -3.78 0.88
N LYS A 66 -11.45 -4.84 0.38
CA LYS A 66 -12.82 -5.23 0.75
C LYS A 66 -12.98 -5.52 2.24
N GLN A 67 -11.90 -5.79 2.97
CA GLN A 67 -11.92 -5.96 4.44
C GLN A 67 -12.14 -4.63 5.18
N TYR A 68 -11.87 -3.49 4.54
CA TYR A 68 -11.91 -2.17 5.15
C TYR A 68 -13.01 -1.27 4.57
N MET A 69 -13.43 -1.52 3.32
CA MET A 69 -14.45 -0.72 2.65
C MET A 69 -15.18 -1.49 1.54
N PRO A 70 -16.43 -1.14 1.22
CA PRO A 70 -17.12 -1.69 0.07
C PRO A 70 -16.42 -1.22 -1.21
N ILE A 71 -15.81 -2.16 -1.94
CA ILE A 71 -15.18 -1.92 -3.23
C ILE A 71 -15.63 -2.99 -4.22
N GLU A 72 -16.08 -2.53 -5.39
CA GLU A 72 -16.50 -3.38 -6.49
C GLU A 72 -15.80 -2.91 -7.77
N PRO A 73 -14.98 -3.77 -8.40
CA PRO A 73 -14.44 -3.45 -9.71
C PRO A 73 -15.56 -3.47 -10.77
N PRO A 74 -15.41 -2.74 -11.88
CA PRO A 74 -16.26 -2.90 -13.05
C PRO A 74 -16.33 -4.38 -13.49
N LYS A 75 -17.52 -4.85 -13.87
CA LYS A 75 -17.76 -6.27 -14.20
C LYS A 75 -16.84 -6.80 -15.30
N ASP A 76 -16.52 -5.96 -16.28
CA ASP A 76 -15.75 -6.34 -17.46
C ASP A 76 -14.25 -6.08 -17.29
N LEU A 77 -13.79 -5.67 -16.10
CA LEU A 77 -12.37 -5.47 -15.82
C LEU A 77 -11.70 -6.82 -15.49
N PRO A 78 -10.69 -7.28 -16.26
CA PRO A 78 -10.01 -8.55 -16.01
C PRO A 78 -9.03 -8.44 -14.82
N THR A 79 -9.56 -8.31 -13.62
CA THR A 79 -8.79 -8.04 -12.38
C THR A 79 -7.78 -9.13 -12.01
N LYS A 80 -7.91 -10.34 -12.56
CA LYS A 80 -6.93 -11.43 -12.39
C LYS A 80 -5.71 -11.30 -13.32
N GLU A 81 -5.86 -10.60 -14.44
CA GLU A 81 -4.82 -10.40 -15.46
C GLU A 81 -4.12 -9.06 -15.28
N VAL A 82 -4.86 -8.02 -14.87
CA VAL A 82 -4.28 -6.71 -14.54
C VAL A 82 -3.42 -6.87 -13.29
N GLY A 83 -2.10 -6.77 -13.45
CA GLY A 83 -1.20 -6.76 -12.29
C GLY A 83 -1.00 -5.35 -11.73
N ILE A 84 -0.73 -5.26 -10.43
CA ILE A 84 -0.26 -4.06 -9.73
C ILE A 84 1.00 -4.37 -8.91
N THR A 85 1.77 -3.32 -8.61
CA THR A 85 2.97 -3.45 -7.77
C THR A 85 2.56 -3.40 -6.31
N GLN A 86 3.06 -4.36 -5.52
CA GLN A 86 3.06 -4.25 -4.07
C GLN A 86 4.47 -4.30 -3.51
N TRP A 87 4.61 -3.72 -2.33
CA TRP A 87 5.85 -3.68 -1.57
C TRP A 87 5.69 -4.43 -0.28
N ARG A 88 6.78 -5.04 0.19
CA ARG A 88 6.84 -5.73 1.48
C ARG A 88 8.21 -5.55 2.10
N LEU A 89 8.26 -5.62 3.42
CA LEU A 89 9.50 -5.76 4.16
C LEU A 89 10.10 -7.15 3.89
N GLU A 90 11.36 -7.19 3.50
CA GLU A 90 12.18 -8.41 3.43
C GLU A 90 12.77 -8.68 4.81
N ARG A 91 12.71 -9.94 5.25
CA ARG A 91 13.20 -10.40 6.55
C ARG A 91 14.36 -11.36 6.34
#